data_AF-A0A525CBU6-F1
#
_entry.id   AF-A0A525CBU6-F1
#
_cell.length_a   1.000
_cell.length_b   1.000
_cell.length_c   1.000
_cell.angle_alpha   90.00
_cell.angle_beta   90.00
_cell.angle_gamma   90.00
#
_symmetry.space_group_name_H-M   'P 1'
#
loop_
_entity.id
_entity.type
_entity.pdbx_description
1 polymer ?
#
loop_
_entity_poly.entity_id
_entity_poly.type
_entity_poly.pdbx_seq_one_letter_code
_entity_poly.pdbx_strand_id
1 'polypeptide(L)'
;MKKILIIISIVLLSGCNTTSTKTSSASDAKKDAAIDAMADKILTEQILKNGEYLLCDQESYTNCHSISQSACVVQMRHYKSTCHNKALESIDNKDPAKNGSQYQKNYIVCMMLQHLLENTSRTGHIEKIGQCIKEIQLDKKQLQKSLFK
;
A
#
# COMPACT_ATOMS: atom_id res chain seq x y z
N MET A 1 -2.14 -16.48 72.24
CA MET A 1 -3.36 -17.26 72.51
C MET A 1 -4.44 -16.83 71.52
N LYS A 2 -5.02 -17.79 70.77
CA LYS A 2 -6.31 -17.78 70.03
C LYS A 2 -6.74 -16.43 69.39
N LYS A 3 -7.06 -16.35 68.09
CA LYS A 3 -8.18 -17.05 67.45
C LYS A 3 -8.03 -17.01 65.92
N ILE A 4 -8.28 -18.16 65.31
CA ILE A 4 -8.68 -18.33 63.92
C ILE A 4 -9.97 -17.54 63.68
N LEU A 5 -10.05 -16.81 62.57
CA LEU A 5 -11.32 -16.45 61.94
C LEU A 5 -11.15 -16.53 60.42
N ILE A 6 -11.55 -17.68 59.91
CA ILE A 6 -11.88 -17.94 58.51
C ILE A 6 -13.10 -17.07 58.18
N ILE A 7 -12.99 -16.20 57.18
CA ILE A 7 -14.15 -15.57 56.55
C ILE A 7 -14.19 -16.03 55.10
N ILE A 8 -15.02 -17.03 54.88
CA ILE A 8 -15.52 -17.49 53.59
C ILE A 8 -16.45 -16.39 53.07
N SER A 9 -16.03 -15.66 52.04
CA SER A 9 -16.89 -14.75 51.30
C SER A 9 -17.28 -15.37 49.97
N ILE A 10 -18.33 -16.19 50.07
CA ILE A 10 -19.48 -16.32 49.17
C ILE A 10 -19.24 -15.88 47.72
N VAL A 11 -19.10 -16.90 46.87
CA VAL A 11 -19.42 -16.90 45.45
C VAL A 11 -20.86 -16.40 45.28
N LEU A 12 -21.04 -15.15 44.87
CA LEU A 12 -22.30 -14.69 44.30
C LEU A 12 -22.26 -14.93 42.80
N LEU A 13 -22.71 -16.13 42.44
CA LEU A 13 -23.29 -16.46 41.15
C LEU A 13 -24.45 -15.50 40.87
N SER A 14 -24.16 -14.37 40.23
CA SER A 14 -25.15 -13.63 39.46
C SER A 14 -25.01 -14.08 38.01
N GLY A 15 -25.84 -15.04 37.63
CA GLY A 15 -25.91 -15.51 36.25
C GLY A 15 -26.31 -14.37 35.32
N CYS A 16 -25.42 -14.01 34.41
CA CYS A 16 -25.84 -13.61 33.06
C CYS A 16 -25.84 -14.89 32.23
N ASN A 17 -26.94 -15.64 32.32
CA ASN A 17 -27.27 -16.66 31.34
C ASN A 17 -27.75 -15.92 30.07
N THR A 18 -26.82 -15.34 29.32
CA THR A 18 -27.05 -14.98 27.93
C THR A 18 -26.25 -15.96 27.11
N THR A 19 -26.98 -16.94 26.59
CA THR A 19 -26.65 -17.70 25.40
C THR A 19 -25.87 -16.80 24.44
N SER A 20 -24.56 -17.01 24.32
CA SER A 20 -23.77 -16.48 23.22
C SER A 20 -24.20 -17.22 21.96
N THR A 21 -25.38 -16.87 21.45
CA THR A 21 -25.62 -16.93 20.01
C THR A 21 -24.49 -16.15 19.37
N LYS A 22 -23.63 -16.92 18.69
CA LYS A 22 -22.59 -16.46 17.78
C LYS A 22 -23.25 -15.66 16.65
N THR A 23 -23.67 -14.44 16.94
CA THR A 23 -24.00 -13.43 15.94
C THR A 23 -22.75 -12.59 15.79
N SER A 24 -21.79 -13.10 15.00
CA SER A 24 -20.75 -12.27 14.40
C SER A 24 -21.48 -11.18 13.62
N SER A 25 -21.54 -9.99 14.21
CA SER A 25 -22.49 -8.97 13.84
C SER A 25 -22.12 -8.40 12.47
N ALA A 26 -23.11 -8.24 11.60
CA ALA A 26 -22.95 -7.52 10.35
C ALA A 26 -22.54 -6.03 10.55
N SER A 27 -22.53 -5.52 11.80
CA SER A 27 -22.05 -4.17 12.11
C SER A 27 -20.53 -4.08 12.30
N ASP A 28 -19.87 -5.14 12.78
CA ASP A 28 -18.40 -5.17 12.88
C ASP A 28 -17.78 -5.27 11.48
N ALA A 29 -18.32 -6.15 10.63
CA ALA A 29 -17.88 -6.28 9.24
C ALA A 29 -18.08 -5.00 8.40
N LYS A 30 -19.14 -4.21 8.69
CA LYS A 30 -19.37 -2.90 8.04
C LYS A 30 -18.38 -1.84 8.51
N LYS A 31 -17.95 -1.89 9.77
CA LYS A 31 -16.96 -0.95 10.33
C LYS A 31 -15.58 -1.23 9.77
N ASP A 32 -15.19 -2.49 9.68
CA ASP A 32 -13.91 -2.90 9.09
C ASP A 32 -13.84 -2.52 7.60
N ALA A 33 -14.91 -2.80 6.83
CA ALA A 33 -14.99 -2.38 5.43
C ALA A 33 -14.92 -0.86 5.23
N ALA A 34 -15.47 -0.07 6.17
CA ALA A 34 -15.37 1.39 6.11
C ALA A 34 -13.95 1.90 6.41
N ILE A 35 -13.24 1.26 7.35
CA ILE A 35 -11.84 1.57 7.66
C ILE A 35 -10.94 1.22 6.47
N ASP A 36 -11.15 0.07 5.85
CA ASP A 36 -10.40 -0.37 4.67
C ASP A 36 -10.60 0.58 3.48
N ALA A 37 -11.84 0.99 3.22
CA ALA A 37 -12.13 1.96 2.16
C ALA A 37 -11.47 3.34 2.42
N MET A 38 -11.41 3.78 3.68
CA MET A 38 -10.69 5.00 4.04
C MET A 38 -9.17 4.84 3.86
N ALA A 39 -8.61 3.70 4.25
CA ALA A 39 -7.19 3.41 4.06
C ALA A 39 -6.82 3.39 2.56
N ASP A 40 -7.63 2.74 1.73
CA ASP A 40 -7.44 2.71 0.27
C ASP A 40 -7.53 4.08 -0.38
N LYS A 41 -8.45 4.92 0.09
CA LYS A 41 -8.54 6.32 -0.36
C LYS A 41 -7.29 7.11 0.02
N ILE A 42 -6.85 7.03 1.28
CA ILE A 42 -5.64 7.71 1.74
C ILE A 42 -4.43 7.24 0.93
N LEU A 43 -4.26 5.93 0.74
CA LEU A 43 -3.17 5.38 -0.07
C LEU A 43 -3.22 5.85 -1.51
N THR A 44 -4.40 5.92 -2.12
CA THR A 44 -4.59 6.43 -3.49
C THR A 44 -4.15 7.90 -3.59
N GLU A 45 -4.55 8.74 -2.64
CA GLU A 45 -4.15 10.14 -2.57
C GLU A 45 -2.63 10.29 -2.37
N GLN A 46 -2.04 9.49 -1.48
CA GLN A 46 -0.59 9.49 -1.27
C GLN A 46 0.18 9.06 -2.53
N ILE A 47 -0.33 8.10 -3.30
CA ILE A 47 0.29 7.70 -4.57
C ILE A 47 0.19 8.81 -5.61
N LEU A 48 -0.92 9.52 -5.66
CA LEU A 48 -1.05 10.67 -6.55
C LEU A 48 -0.09 11.80 -6.17
N LYS A 49 0.09 12.02 -4.87
CA LYS A 49 1.01 13.04 -4.37
C LYS A 49 2.47 12.67 -4.57
N ASN A 50 2.84 11.44 -4.22
CA ASN A 50 4.22 11.00 -4.03
C ASN A 50 4.66 9.85 -4.95
N GLY A 51 3.85 9.51 -5.96
CA GLY A 51 4.05 8.36 -6.83
C GLY A 51 5.40 8.31 -7.55
N GLU A 52 5.98 9.46 -7.86
CA GLU A 52 7.33 9.57 -8.44
C GLU A 52 8.44 9.10 -7.49
N TYR A 53 8.24 9.26 -6.17
CA TYR A 53 9.23 8.87 -5.17
C TYR A 53 9.23 7.37 -4.88
N LEU A 54 8.13 6.66 -5.17
CA LEU A 54 7.98 5.22 -4.87
C LEU A 54 9.10 4.38 -5.47
N LEU A 55 9.49 4.69 -6.72
CA LEU A 55 10.59 4.03 -7.41
C LEU A 55 11.90 4.79 -7.27
N CYS A 56 11.88 6.13 -7.30
CA CYS A 56 13.11 6.92 -7.32
C CYS A 56 13.87 6.94 -5.99
N ASP A 57 13.21 6.72 -4.86
CA ASP A 57 13.91 6.55 -3.58
C ASP A 57 14.48 5.14 -3.39
N GLN A 58 14.23 4.21 -4.33
CA GLN A 58 14.80 2.87 -4.32
C GLN A 58 16.15 2.93 -5.01
N GLU A 59 17.23 2.85 -4.23
CA GLU A 59 18.59 2.94 -4.77
C GLU A 59 18.86 1.88 -5.85
N SER A 60 18.34 0.66 -5.65
CA SER A 60 18.40 -0.42 -6.64
C SER A 60 17.77 -0.04 -7.98
N TYR A 61 16.65 0.69 -7.96
CA TYR A 61 15.97 1.16 -9.16
C TYR A 61 16.77 2.24 -9.88
N THR A 62 17.25 3.25 -9.16
CA THR A 62 18.06 4.34 -9.74
C THR A 62 19.38 3.83 -10.30
N ASN A 63 19.99 2.83 -9.64
CA ASN A 63 21.22 2.18 -10.10
C ASN A 63 21.01 1.41 -11.40
N CYS A 64 19.88 0.71 -11.57
CA CYS A 64 19.55 0.04 -12.83
C CYS A 64 19.50 1.01 -14.02
N HIS A 65 19.04 2.24 -13.79
CA HIS A 65 19.01 3.29 -14.80
C HIS A 65 20.28 4.15 -14.85
N SER A 66 21.20 3.98 -13.89
CA SER A 66 22.41 4.80 -13.74
C SER A 66 22.12 6.31 -13.69
N ILE A 67 21.07 6.70 -12.96
CA ILE A 67 20.64 8.10 -12.78
C ILE A 67 20.59 8.47 -11.31
N SER A 68 20.66 9.77 -11.01
CA SER A 68 20.41 10.25 -9.64
C SER A 68 18.92 10.14 -9.28
N GLN A 69 18.63 10.13 -7.98
CA GLN A 69 17.25 10.19 -7.47
C GLN A 69 16.49 11.42 -8.00
N SER A 70 17.14 12.58 -8.04
CA SER A 70 16.52 13.82 -8.52
C SER A 70 16.18 13.75 -10.01
N ALA A 71 17.08 13.20 -10.83
CA ALA A 71 16.83 12.99 -12.24
C ALA A 71 15.67 12.01 -12.46
N CYS A 72 15.62 10.93 -11.68
CA CYS A 72 14.52 9.97 -11.71
C CYS A 72 13.18 10.65 -11.39
N VAL A 73 13.11 11.45 -10.32
CA VAL A 73 11.89 12.16 -9.90
C VAL A 73 11.39 13.09 -10.99
N VAL A 74 12.29 13.84 -11.62
CA VAL A 74 11.95 14.73 -12.74
C VAL A 74 11.35 13.93 -13.90
N GLN A 75 11.97 12.82 -14.29
CA GLN A 75 11.48 11.96 -15.37
C GLN A 75 10.11 11.35 -15.04
N MET A 76 9.96 10.79 -13.83
CA MET A 76 8.73 10.12 -13.38
C MET A 76 7.54 11.06 -13.25
N ARG A 77 7.76 12.33 -12.88
CA ARG A 77 6.68 13.31 -12.70
C ARG A 77 5.82 13.46 -13.95
N HIS A 78 6.43 13.36 -15.14
CA HIS A 78 5.71 13.47 -16.42
C HIS A 78 4.69 12.34 -16.64
N TYR A 79 4.87 11.18 -16.00
CA TYR A 79 4.02 10.01 -16.23
C TYR A 79 2.88 9.88 -15.22
N LYS A 80 2.90 10.63 -14.12
CA LYS A 80 1.92 10.49 -13.02
C LYS A 80 0.48 10.56 -13.50
N SER A 81 0.13 11.59 -14.29
CA SER A 81 -1.24 11.77 -14.79
C SER A 81 -1.65 10.65 -15.74
N THR A 82 -0.78 10.30 -16.69
CA THR A 82 -1.04 9.20 -17.63
C THR A 82 -1.22 7.87 -16.91
N CYS A 83 -0.36 7.57 -15.94
CA CYS A 83 -0.42 6.32 -15.20
C CYS A 83 -1.57 6.26 -14.20
N HIS A 84 -1.96 7.40 -13.62
CA HIS A 84 -3.20 7.49 -12.86
C HIS A 84 -4.40 7.12 -13.72
N ASN A 85 -4.56 7.75 -14.89
CA ASN A 85 -5.71 7.51 -15.77
C ASN A 85 -5.75 6.05 -16.23
N LYS A 86 -4.61 5.48 -16.63
CA LYS A 86 -4.51 4.05 -17.01
C LYS A 86 -4.83 3.10 -15.85
N ALA A 87 -4.39 3.44 -14.63
CA ALA A 87 -4.71 2.64 -13.44
C ALA A 87 -6.20 2.70 -13.11
N LEU A 88 -6.86 3.86 -13.27
CA LEU A 88 -8.32 3.99 -13.11
C LEU A 88 -9.09 3.23 -14.19
N GLU A 89 -8.64 3.27 -15.44
CA GLU A 89 -9.31 2.58 -16.55
C GLU A 89 -9.24 1.06 -16.45
N SER A 90 -8.29 0.53 -15.68
CA SER A 90 -8.04 -0.91 -15.55
C SER A 90 -8.66 -1.55 -14.30
N ILE A 91 -9.43 -0.78 -13.52
CA ILE A 91 -10.15 -1.27 -12.32
C ILE A 91 -11.67 -1.14 -12.51
N ASP A 92 -12.40 -2.01 -11.84
CA ASP A 92 -13.86 -2.05 -11.93
C ASP A 92 -14.50 -0.73 -11.52
N ASN A 93 -15.42 -0.24 -12.36
CA ASN A 93 -16.14 1.02 -12.17
C ASN A 93 -15.25 2.26 -11.99
N LYS A 94 -13.93 2.16 -12.27
CA LYS A 94 -12.96 3.23 -12.04
C LYS A 94 -12.98 3.76 -10.60
N ASP A 95 -13.24 2.88 -9.63
CA ASP A 95 -13.38 3.22 -8.21
C ASP A 95 -12.20 2.67 -7.39
N PRO A 96 -11.18 3.49 -7.08
CA PRO A 96 -10.03 3.08 -6.27
C PRO A 96 -10.40 2.72 -4.83
N ALA A 97 -11.50 3.24 -4.29
CA ALA A 97 -11.87 2.97 -2.90
C ALA A 97 -12.32 1.51 -2.69
N LYS A 98 -12.71 0.84 -3.78
CA LYS A 98 -13.06 -0.59 -3.78
C LYS A 98 -11.97 -1.48 -4.37
N ASN A 99 -11.07 -0.90 -5.16
CA ASN A 99 -10.06 -1.63 -5.93
C ASN A 99 -8.65 -1.12 -5.63
N GLY A 100 -8.39 -0.65 -4.40
CA GLY A 100 -7.18 0.07 -4.03
C GLY A 100 -5.92 -0.73 -4.38
N SER A 101 -5.85 -1.99 -3.94
CA SER A 101 -4.69 -2.85 -4.23
C SER A 101 -4.40 -2.99 -5.74
N GLN A 102 -5.43 -3.11 -6.58
CA GLN A 102 -5.26 -3.26 -8.03
C GLN A 102 -4.85 -1.93 -8.67
N TYR A 103 -5.48 -0.81 -8.26
CA TYR A 103 -5.08 0.52 -8.68
C TYR A 103 -3.60 0.78 -8.40
N GLN A 104 -3.14 0.49 -7.18
CA GLN A 104 -1.76 0.70 -6.74
C GLN A 104 -0.77 -0.08 -7.60
N LYS A 105 -1.05 -1.37 -7.83
CA LYS A 105 -0.21 -2.24 -8.69
C LYS A 105 -0.15 -1.70 -10.11
N ASN A 106 -1.30 -1.39 -10.70
CA ASN A 106 -1.39 -0.92 -12.08
C ASN A 106 -0.68 0.44 -12.26
N TYR A 107 -0.80 1.32 -11.27
CA TYR A 107 -0.10 2.60 -11.26
C TYR A 107 1.42 2.41 -11.25
N ILE A 108 1.96 1.63 -10.30
CA ILE A 108 3.40 1.41 -10.17
C ILE A 108 3.97 0.72 -11.41
N VAL A 109 3.27 -0.30 -11.92
CA VAL A 109 3.68 -1.00 -13.16
C VAL A 109 3.69 -0.03 -14.34
N CYS A 110 2.68 0.83 -14.49
CA CYS A 110 2.68 1.84 -15.53
C CYS A 110 3.88 2.79 -15.42
N MET A 111 4.16 3.32 -14.21
CA MET A 111 5.28 4.23 -13.98
C MET A 111 6.62 3.59 -14.36
N MET A 112 6.82 2.34 -13.94
CA MET A 112 8.02 1.55 -14.25
C MET A 112 8.17 1.32 -15.76
N LEU A 113 7.09 0.93 -16.44
CA LEU A 113 7.11 0.66 -17.89
C LEU A 113 7.36 1.94 -18.70
N GLN A 114 6.70 3.05 -18.35
CA GLN A 114 6.92 4.34 -19.05
C GLN A 114 8.38 4.80 -18.92
N HIS A 115 8.93 4.73 -17.72
CA HIS A 115 10.32 5.12 -17.49
C HIS A 115 11.32 4.18 -18.17
N LEU A 116 11.02 2.88 -18.22
CA LEU A 116 11.83 1.91 -18.97
C LEU A 116 11.80 2.21 -20.47
N LEU A 117 10.61 2.39 -21.06
CA LEU A 117 10.46 2.65 -22.48
C LEU A 117 11.17 3.95 -22.89
N GLU A 118 10.99 5.04 -22.15
CA GLU A 118 11.64 6.31 -22.47
C GLU A 118 13.17 6.23 -22.36
N ASN A 119 13.70 5.66 -21.28
CA ASN A 119 15.15 5.56 -21.11
C ASN A 119 15.80 4.62 -22.13
N THR A 120 15.06 3.62 -22.61
CA THR A 120 15.59 2.68 -23.59
C THR A 120 15.54 3.21 -25.01
N SER A 121 14.54 4.02 -25.35
CA SER A 121 14.57 4.84 -26.57
C SER A 121 15.76 5.80 -26.61
N ARG A 122 16.25 6.25 -25.45
CA ARG A 122 17.41 7.16 -25.34
C ARG A 122 18.77 6.44 -25.33
N THR A 123 18.84 5.24 -24.74
CA THR A 123 20.13 4.56 -24.46
C THR A 123 20.37 3.31 -25.31
N GLY A 124 19.34 2.73 -25.94
CA GLY A 124 19.46 1.48 -26.69
C GLY A 124 19.72 0.23 -25.84
N HIS A 125 19.60 0.30 -24.51
CA HIS A 125 19.99 -0.78 -23.57
C HIS A 125 18.81 -1.50 -22.90
N ILE A 126 17.71 -1.74 -23.63
CA ILE A 126 16.46 -2.31 -23.05
C ILE A 126 16.66 -3.66 -22.37
N GLU A 127 17.48 -4.53 -22.94
CA GLU A 127 17.72 -5.86 -22.40
C GLU A 127 18.48 -5.79 -21.06
N LYS A 128 19.51 -4.94 -20.99
CA LYS A 128 20.32 -4.77 -19.77
C LYS A 128 19.53 -4.11 -18.64
N ILE A 129 18.83 -3.01 -18.94
CA ILE A 129 18.00 -2.32 -17.94
C ILE A 129 16.84 -3.23 -17.52
N GLY A 130 16.20 -3.90 -18.48
CA GLY A 130 15.11 -4.83 -18.23
C GLY A 130 15.54 -6.02 -17.37
N GLN A 131 16.74 -6.57 -17.59
CA GLN A 131 17.31 -7.62 -16.73
C GLN A 131 17.57 -7.10 -15.32
N CYS A 132 18.18 -5.91 -15.19
CA CYS A 132 18.41 -5.30 -13.88
C CYS A 132 17.10 -5.10 -13.11
N ILE A 133 16.06 -4.54 -13.77
CA ILE A 133 14.74 -4.35 -13.16
C ILE A 133 14.10 -5.66 -12.70
N LYS A 134 14.30 -6.78 -13.43
CA LYS A 134 13.77 -8.09 -12.99
C LYS A 134 14.40 -8.58 -11.69
N GLU A 135 15.62 -8.14 -11.40
CA GLU A 135 16.39 -8.56 -10.23
C GLU A 135 16.24 -7.61 -9.04
N ILE A 136 15.62 -6.43 -9.23
CA ILE A 136 15.44 -5.49 -8.11
C ILE A 136 14.51 -6.08 -7.06
N GLN A 137 14.94 -5.97 -5.81
CA GLN A 137 14.05 -6.10 -4.67
C GLN A 137 13.70 -4.71 -4.18
N LEU A 138 12.41 -4.39 -4.22
CA LEU A 138 11.92 -3.12 -3.68
C LEU A 138 11.89 -3.21 -2.15
N ASP A 139 12.53 -2.24 -1.48
CA ASP A 139 12.48 -2.13 -0.04
C ASP A 139 11.09 -1.62 0.38
N LYS A 140 10.33 -2.50 1.04
CA LYS A 140 8.98 -2.21 1.53
C LYS A 140 8.94 -1.05 2.53
N LYS A 141 9.94 -0.93 3.40
CA LYS A 141 10.02 0.17 4.38
C LYS A 141 10.29 1.48 3.65
N GLN A 142 11.18 1.47 2.67
CA GLN A 142 11.46 2.65 1.87
C GLN A 142 10.26 3.04 1.01
N LEU A 143 9.54 2.09 0.41
CA LEU A 143 8.28 2.34 -0.29
C LEU A 143 7.25 3.03 0.61
N GLN A 144 7.06 2.52 1.83
CA GLN A 144 6.16 3.13 2.79
C GLN A 144 6.60 4.54 3.17
N LYS A 145 7.90 4.76 3.40
CA LYS A 145 8.44 6.10 3.70
C LYS A 145 8.19 7.07 2.54
N SER A 146 8.38 6.63 1.30
CA SER A 146 8.19 7.44 0.09
C SER A 146 6.72 7.82 -0.13
N LEU A 147 5.77 6.96 0.26
CA LEU A 147 4.34 7.27 0.18
C LEU A 147 3.95 8.50 1.03
N PHE A 148 4.61 8.73 2.17
CA PHE A 148 4.23 9.77 3.14
C PHE A 148 5.22 10.94 3.20
N LYS A 149 5.91 11.23 2.10
CA LYS A 149 6.75 12.44 1.95
C LYS A 149 5.92 13.73 1.84
#